data_AF-A0AA41YBS3-F1
#
_entry.id   AF-A0AA41YBS3-F1
#
_cell.length_a   1.000
_cell.length_b   1.000
_cell.length_c   1.000
_cell.angle_alpha   90.00
_cell.angle_beta   90.00
_cell.angle_gamma   90.00
#
_symmetry.space_group_name_H-M   'P 1'
#
loop_
_entity.id
_entity.type
_entity.pdbx_description
1 polymer ?
#
loop_
_entity_poly.entity_id
_entity_poly.type
_entity_poly.pdbx_seq_one_letter_code
_entity_poly.pdbx_strand_id
1 'polypeptide(L)'
;MEQRDYLLRQIQEMGLFLAKLMQRLHKRVEQDEEDQLLAEARDAFCVQYGWDLEELLFLDDRSFIGLMDESLLADEHYETMASVFELLGDHALEHQTLLRKELYLHKALLLLTYVERKSQTFSLSRRDRIARLNVRLNG
;
A
#
# COMPACT_ATOMS: atom_id res chain seq x y z
N MET A 1 -11.09 -26.86 -12.43
CA MET A 1 -10.16 -26.06 -13.25
C MET A 1 -10.56 -24.59 -13.22
N GLU A 2 -11.82 -24.25 -13.50
CA GLU A 2 -12.32 -22.86 -13.55
C GLU A 2 -12.01 -21.99 -12.32
N GLN A 3 -12.14 -22.50 -11.09
CA GLN A 3 -11.84 -21.73 -9.88
C GLN A 3 -10.36 -21.37 -9.75
N ARG A 4 -9.46 -22.26 -10.18
CA ARG A 4 -8.01 -22.02 -10.14
C ARG A 4 -7.63 -20.93 -11.13
N ASP A 5 -8.22 -20.96 -12.31
CA ASP A 5 -7.97 -19.98 -13.37
C ASP A 5 -8.54 -18.60 -13.01
N TYR A 6 -9.67 -18.57 -12.31
CA TYR A 6 -10.25 -17.34 -11.77
C TYR A 6 -9.36 -16.67 -10.72
N LEU A 7 -8.90 -17.43 -9.72
CA LEU A 7 -8.01 -16.90 -8.67
C LEU A 7 -6.69 -16.40 -9.27
N LEU A 8 -6.12 -17.15 -10.23
CA LEU A 8 -4.91 -16.71 -10.94
C LEU A 8 -5.12 -15.40 -11.68
N ARG A 9 -6.29 -15.21 -12.32
CA ARG A 9 -6.63 -13.97 -13.00
C ARG A 9 -6.76 -12.81 -12.02
N GLN A 10 -7.46 -13.00 -10.90
CA GLN A 10 -7.57 -11.97 -9.87
C GLN A 10 -6.20 -11.57 -9.29
N ILE A 11 -5.33 -12.56 -9.08
CA ILE A 11 -3.96 -12.30 -8.64
C ILE A 11 -3.24 -11.41 -9.66
N GLN A 12 -3.30 -11.77 -10.94
CA GLN A 12 -2.63 -11.02 -12.01
C GLN A 12 -3.20 -9.61 -12.19
N GLU A 13 -4.52 -9.45 -12.09
CA GLU A 13 -5.19 -8.15 -12.22
C GLU A 13 -4.77 -7.19 -11.10
N MET A 14 -4.76 -7.67 -9.85
CA MET A 14 -4.31 -6.88 -8.71
C MET A 14 -2.81 -6.52 -8.82
N GLY A 15 -1.97 -7.50 -9.14
CA GLY A 15 -0.53 -7.24 -9.33
C GLY A 15 -0.27 -6.21 -10.44
N LEU A 16 -0.96 -6.32 -11.58
CA LEU A 16 -0.84 -5.38 -12.68
C LEU A 16 -1.33 -3.98 -12.31
N PHE A 17 -2.44 -3.89 -11.58
CA PHE A 17 -2.95 -2.62 -11.08
C PHE A 17 -1.92 -1.92 -10.19
N LEU A 18 -1.42 -2.62 -9.17
CA LEU A 18 -0.47 -2.06 -8.22
C LEU A 18 0.84 -1.64 -8.90
N ALA A 19 1.36 -2.46 -9.81
CA ALA A 19 2.57 -2.13 -10.57
C ALA A 19 2.38 -0.85 -11.42
N LYS A 20 1.25 -0.72 -12.12
CA LYS A 20 0.92 0.48 -12.91
C LYS A 20 0.73 1.71 -12.02
N LEU A 21 0.04 1.55 -10.89
CA LEU A 21 -0.14 2.64 -9.93
C LEU A 21 1.21 3.13 -9.42
N MET A 22 2.06 2.23 -8.93
CA MET A 22 3.41 2.58 -8.48
C MET A 22 4.22 3.29 -9.56
N GLN A 23 4.17 2.82 -10.80
CA GLN A 23 4.88 3.48 -11.91
C GLN A 23 4.38 4.92 -12.12
N ARG A 24 3.06 5.15 -12.10
CA ARG A 24 2.50 6.50 -12.23
C ARG A 24 2.89 7.40 -11.07
N LEU A 25 2.85 6.89 -9.84
CA LEU A 25 3.20 7.66 -8.65
C LEU A 25 4.68 8.05 -8.65
N HIS A 26 5.61 7.14 -8.96
CA HIS A 26 7.03 7.48 -9.10
C HIS A 26 7.26 8.56 -10.14
N LYS A 27 6.55 8.49 -11.28
CA LYS A 27 6.65 9.53 -12.31
C LYS A 27 6.22 10.90 -11.78
N ARG A 28 5.18 10.98 -10.93
CA ARG A 28 4.78 12.25 -10.29
C ARG A 28 5.85 12.79 -9.35
N VAL A 29 6.46 11.91 -8.56
CA VAL A 29 7.59 12.27 -7.69
C VAL A 29 8.78 12.80 -8.49
N GLU A 30 9.15 12.14 -9.59
CA GLU A 30 10.22 12.61 -10.49
C GLU A 30 9.92 13.98 -11.13
N GLN A 31 8.65 14.33 -11.27
CA GLN A 31 8.17 15.60 -11.83
C GLN A 31 7.94 16.70 -10.77
N ASP A 32 8.21 16.40 -9.49
CA ASP A 32 7.94 17.29 -8.35
C ASP A 32 6.46 17.71 -8.24
N GLU A 33 5.56 16.83 -8.68
CA GLU A 33 4.10 17.05 -8.71
C GLU A 33 3.43 16.42 -7.47
N GLU A 34 3.87 16.78 -6.27
CA GLU A 34 3.38 16.18 -5.01
C GLU A 34 1.86 16.34 -4.82
N ASP A 35 1.28 17.49 -5.22
CA ASP A 35 -0.17 17.71 -5.16
C ASP A 35 -0.96 16.71 -6.05
N GLN A 36 -0.37 16.30 -7.17
CA GLN A 36 -0.99 15.33 -8.08
C GLN A 36 -0.78 13.89 -7.62
N LEU A 37 0.25 13.61 -6.82
CA LEU A 37 0.56 12.28 -6.31
C LEU A 37 -0.62 11.69 -5.51
N LEU A 38 -1.15 12.47 -4.56
CA LEU A 38 -2.26 12.03 -3.73
C LEU A 38 -3.54 11.87 -4.55
N ALA A 39 -3.84 12.83 -5.43
CA ALA A 39 -5.02 12.77 -6.28
C ALA A 39 -4.99 11.53 -7.18
N GLU A 40 -3.84 11.23 -7.79
CA GLU A 40 -3.64 10.04 -8.62
C GLU A 40 -3.86 8.74 -7.82
N ALA A 41 -3.34 8.65 -6.59
CA ALA A 41 -3.55 7.49 -5.74
C ALA A 41 -5.03 7.31 -5.34
N ARG A 42 -5.67 8.39 -4.88
CA ARG A 42 -7.08 8.39 -4.48
C ARG A 42 -7.97 7.96 -5.65
N ASP A 43 -7.78 8.57 -6.82
CA ASP A 43 -8.60 8.29 -7.99
C ASP A 43 -8.39 6.85 -8.48
N ALA A 44 -7.15 6.34 -8.45
CA ALA A 44 -6.87 4.96 -8.82
C ALA A 44 -7.55 3.94 -7.90
N PHE A 45 -7.50 4.14 -6.57
CA PHE A 45 -8.15 3.24 -5.61
C PHE A 45 -9.68 3.31 -5.71
N CYS A 46 -10.23 4.51 -5.82
CA CYS A 46 -11.67 4.71 -5.91
C CYS A 46 -12.24 4.13 -7.22
N VAL A 47 -11.61 4.39 -8.37
CA VAL A 47 -12.11 3.88 -9.66
C VAL A 47 -11.98 2.37 -9.77
N GLN A 48 -10.86 1.79 -9.33
CA GLN A 48 -10.61 0.37 -9.54
C GLN A 48 -11.30 -0.54 -8.50
N TYR A 49 -11.37 -0.10 -7.24
CA TYR A 49 -11.84 -0.95 -6.13
C TYR A 49 -12.93 -0.28 -5.28
N GLY A 50 -13.34 0.95 -5.59
CA GLY A 50 -14.31 1.68 -4.78
C GLY A 50 -13.78 2.08 -3.40
N TRP A 51 -12.45 2.05 -3.22
CA TRP A 51 -11.84 2.37 -1.94
C TRP A 51 -11.57 3.86 -1.83
N ASP A 52 -12.18 4.48 -0.81
CA ASP A 52 -11.82 5.83 -0.41
C ASP A 52 -10.51 5.79 0.41
N LEU A 53 -9.49 6.49 -0.07
CA LEU A 53 -8.17 6.48 0.55
C LEU A 53 -8.17 7.12 1.95
N GLU A 54 -9.02 8.11 2.20
CA GLU A 54 -9.15 8.69 3.54
C GLU A 54 -9.81 7.69 4.49
N GLU A 55 -10.88 7.02 4.06
CA GLU A 55 -11.50 5.96 4.88
C GLU A 55 -10.50 4.85 5.21
N LEU A 56 -9.76 4.34 4.21
CA LEU A 56 -8.71 3.33 4.40
C LEU A 56 -7.68 3.75 5.45
N LEU A 57 -7.29 5.03 5.45
CA LEU A 57 -6.29 5.57 6.36
C LEU A 57 -6.75 5.55 7.82
N PHE A 58 -8.05 5.81 8.04
CA PHE A 58 -8.66 5.89 9.37
C PHE A 58 -9.29 4.59 9.87
N LEU A 59 -9.37 3.54 9.05
CA LEU A 59 -9.76 2.21 9.51
C LEU A 59 -8.84 1.75 10.65
N ASP A 60 -9.39 1.06 11.65
CA ASP A 60 -8.56 0.37 12.64
C ASP A 60 -7.76 -0.76 11.98
N ASP A 61 -6.66 -1.17 12.62
CA ASP A 61 -5.71 -2.12 12.03
C ASP A 61 -6.35 -3.46 11.65
N ARG A 62 -7.33 -3.93 12.44
CA ARG A 62 -7.99 -5.21 12.17
C ARG A 62 -8.93 -5.10 10.98
N SER A 63 -9.74 -4.05 10.93
CA SER A 63 -10.66 -3.81 9.80
C SER A 63 -9.90 -3.56 8.51
N PHE A 64 -8.80 -2.81 8.58
CA PHE A 64 -7.92 -2.56 7.43
C PHE A 64 -7.32 -3.87 6.89
N ILE A 65 -6.71 -4.70 7.75
CA ILE A 65 -6.15 -5.99 7.30
C ILE A 65 -7.24 -6.91 6.77
N GLY A 66 -8.42 -6.95 7.38
CA GLY A 66 -9.56 -7.73 6.88
C GLY A 66 -9.94 -7.35 5.45
N LEU A 67 -10.08 -6.06 5.17
CA LEU A 67 -10.37 -5.56 3.82
C LEU A 67 -9.26 -5.91 2.82
N MET A 68 -8.00 -5.78 3.24
CA MET A 68 -6.85 -6.11 2.40
C MET A 68 -6.79 -7.60 2.09
N ASP A 69 -7.15 -8.49 3.02
CA ASP A 69 -7.18 -9.94 2.80
C ASP A 69 -8.22 -10.39 1.79
N GLU A 70 -9.31 -9.65 1.62
CA GLU A 70 -10.33 -9.95 0.62
C GLU A 70 -9.83 -9.69 -0.81
N SER A 71 -8.80 -8.85 -0.98
CA SER A 71 -8.37 -8.35 -2.30
C SER A 71 -6.91 -8.64 -2.65
N LEU A 72 -6.01 -8.64 -1.66
CA LEU A 72 -4.59 -8.87 -1.83
C LEU A 72 -4.29 -10.38 -1.71
N LEU A 73 -4.35 -11.07 -2.84
CA LEU A 73 -4.27 -12.54 -2.85
C LEU A 73 -2.83 -13.12 -2.85
N ALA A 74 -1.80 -12.28 -3.01
CA ALA A 74 -0.40 -12.70 -3.06
C ALA A 74 0.48 -11.78 -2.20
N ASP A 75 1.55 -12.32 -1.62
CA ASP A 75 2.48 -11.58 -0.75
C ASP A 75 3.01 -10.30 -1.41
N GLU A 76 3.34 -10.37 -2.71
CA GLU A 76 3.81 -9.24 -3.50
C GLU A 76 2.79 -8.09 -3.58
N HIS A 77 1.49 -8.39 -3.51
CA HIS A 77 0.46 -7.35 -3.47
C HIS A 77 0.54 -6.55 -2.18
N TYR A 78 0.75 -7.20 -1.04
CA TYR A 78 0.94 -6.51 0.24
C TYR A 78 2.19 -5.66 0.22
N GLU A 79 3.30 -6.21 -0.31
CA GLU A 79 4.56 -5.48 -0.38
C GLU A 79 4.50 -4.27 -1.32
N THR A 80 3.80 -4.40 -2.45
CA THR A 80 3.61 -3.30 -3.41
C THR A 80 2.62 -2.27 -2.88
N MET A 81 1.52 -2.70 -2.27
CA MET A 81 0.57 -1.80 -1.60
C MET A 81 1.26 -1.03 -0.46
N ALA A 82 2.09 -1.72 0.34
CA ALA A 82 2.89 -1.06 1.37
C ALA A 82 3.82 0.00 0.77
N SER A 83 4.39 -0.24 -0.42
CA SER A 83 5.17 0.77 -1.13
C SER A 83 4.35 1.97 -1.58
N VAL A 84 3.07 1.78 -1.96
CA VAL A 84 2.15 2.90 -2.24
C VAL A 84 1.99 3.76 -0.99
N PHE A 85 1.63 3.15 0.14
CA PHE A 85 1.44 3.86 1.42
C PHE A 85 2.74 4.52 1.90
N GLU A 86 3.89 3.85 1.77
CA GLU A 86 5.20 4.41 2.12
C GLU A 86 5.51 5.66 1.28
N LEU A 87 5.33 5.58 -0.05
CA LEU A 87 5.54 6.71 -0.96
C LEU A 87 4.60 7.89 -0.65
N LEU A 88 3.33 7.63 -0.37
CA LEU A 88 2.38 8.66 0.02
C LEU A 88 2.73 9.31 1.37
N GLY A 89 3.26 8.55 2.32
CA GLY A 89 3.74 9.10 3.59
C GLY A 89 5.04 9.92 3.44
N ASP A 90 5.92 9.52 2.52
CA ASP A 90 7.17 10.23 2.24
C ASP A 90 6.92 11.61 1.62
N HIS A 91 5.90 11.68 0.76
CA HIS A 91 5.51 12.87 -0.01
C HIS A 91 4.16 13.46 0.43
N ALA A 92 3.71 13.17 1.66
CA ALA A 92 2.57 13.85 2.22
C ALA A 92 2.92 15.34 2.36
N LEU A 93 2.21 16.17 1.59
CA LEU A 93 2.41 17.61 1.45
C LEU A 93 2.50 18.33 2.80
N GLU A 94 3.20 19.47 2.85
CA GLU A 94 3.31 20.34 4.03
C GLU A 94 1.95 20.77 4.62
N HIS A 95 0.90 20.88 3.78
CA HIS A 95 -0.47 21.20 4.18
C HIS A 95 -1.23 20.02 4.81
N GLN A 96 -0.70 18.80 4.73
CA GLN A 96 -1.24 17.66 5.47
C GLN A 96 -0.66 17.63 6.88
N THR A 97 -1.49 17.27 7.84
CA THR A 97 -1.05 17.15 9.23
C THR A 97 0.02 16.06 9.34
N LEU A 98 0.99 16.26 10.24
CA LEU A 98 1.98 15.24 10.62
C LEU A 98 1.32 13.87 10.89
N LEU A 99 0.11 13.89 11.44
CA LEU A 99 -0.73 12.72 11.65
C LEU A 99 -1.02 11.91 10.37
N ARG A 100 -1.33 12.55 9.23
CA ARG A 100 -1.62 11.82 7.97
C ARG A 100 -0.40 11.07 7.47
N LYS A 101 0.77 11.71 7.52
CA LYS A 101 2.05 11.08 7.19
C LYS A 101 2.30 9.85 8.04
N GLU A 102 2.13 9.96 9.34
CA GLU A 102 2.28 8.83 10.27
C GLU A 102 1.27 7.71 9.97
N LEU A 103 0.02 8.04 9.68
CA LEU A 103 -0.99 7.04 9.33
C LEU A 103 -0.62 6.27 8.06
N TYR A 104 -0.12 6.95 7.01
CA TYR A 104 0.31 6.28 5.77
C TYR A 104 1.45 5.30 6.06
N LEU A 105 2.47 5.75 6.78
CA LEU A 105 3.62 4.92 7.17
C LEU A 105 3.21 3.76 8.08
N HIS A 106 2.25 3.98 8.98
CA HIS A 106 1.67 2.95 9.83
C HIS A 106 0.94 1.88 9.01
N LYS A 107 0.13 2.26 8.02
CA LYS A 107 -0.51 1.30 7.11
C LYS A 107 0.50 0.49 6.30
N ALA A 108 1.57 1.13 5.83
CA ALA A 108 2.68 0.42 5.17
C ALA A 108 3.33 -0.61 6.12
N LEU A 109 3.64 -0.22 7.35
CA LEU A 109 4.21 -1.11 8.36
C LEU A 109 3.27 -2.27 8.71
N LEU A 110 1.97 -2.00 8.82
CA LEU A 110 0.95 -2.99 9.13
C LEU A 110 0.87 -4.07 8.04
N LEU A 111 0.84 -3.68 6.77
CA LEU A 111 0.85 -4.60 5.63
C LEU A 111 2.10 -5.49 5.62
N LEU A 112 3.28 -4.89 5.82
CA LEU A 112 4.56 -5.61 5.82
C LEU A 112 4.66 -6.58 7.00
N THR A 113 4.21 -6.16 8.18
CA THR A 113 4.22 -7.00 9.39
C THR A 113 3.23 -8.15 9.25
N TYR A 114 2.07 -7.88 8.66
CA TYR A 114 1.06 -8.89 8.40
C TYR A 114 1.57 -9.95 7.41
N VAL A 115 2.15 -9.54 6.29
CA VAL A 115 2.71 -10.48 5.30
C VAL A 115 3.92 -11.24 5.87
N GLU A 116 4.77 -10.62 6.69
CA GLU A 116 5.89 -11.32 7.36
C GLU A 116 5.40 -12.43 8.31
N ARG A 117 4.25 -12.25 8.98
CA ARG A 117 3.70 -13.24 9.90
C ARG A 117 3.04 -14.41 9.19
N LYS A 118 2.35 -14.16 8.07
CA LYS A 118 1.60 -15.19 7.35
C LYS A 118 2.40 -15.90 6.26
N SER A 119 3.39 -15.21 5.68
CA SER A 119 4.17 -15.74 4.57
C SER A 119 5.03 -16.91 5.06
N GLN A 120 5.11 -17.95 4.23
CA GLN A 120 6.08 -19.04 4.44
C GLN A 120 7.45 -18.71 3.82
N THR A 121 7.55 -17.58 3.11
CA THR A 121 8.74 -17.16 2.39
C THR A 121 9.48 -16.10 3.19
N PHE A 122 10.72 -16.39 3.54
CA PHE A 122 11.62 -15.43 4.14
C PHE A 122 11.96 -14.31 3.14
N SER A 123 11.87 -13.06 3.57
CA SER A 123 12.25 -11.88 2.78
C SER A 123 13.09 -10.92 3.62
N LEU A 124 14.38 -10.81 3.27
CA LEU A 124 15.29 -9.87 3.93
C LEU A 124 14.87 -8.42 3.66
N SER A 125 14.50 -8.10 2.41
CA SER A 125 14.05 -6.76 2.03
C SER A 125 12.83 -6.31 2.84
N ARG A 126 11.89 -7.22 3.10
CA ARG A 126 10.71 -6.96 3.93
C ARG A 126 11.10 -6.64 5.37
N ARG A 127 12.00 -7.43 5.99
CA ARG A 127 12.49 -7.15 7.35
C ARG A 127 13.19 -5.81 7.46
N ASP A 128 14.01 -5.48 6.47
CA ASP A 128 14.71 -4.20 6.43
C ASP A 128 13.71 -3.04 6.32
N ARG A 129 12.67 -3.17 5.49
CA ARG A 129 11.58 -2.18 5.39
C ARG A 129 10.84 -2.01 6.71
N ILE A 130 10.46 -3.11 7.36
CA ILE A 130 9.81 -3.10 8.69
C ILE A 130 10.69 -2.37 9.71
N ALA A 131 11.99 -2.68 9.75
CA ALA A 131 12.92 -2.05 10.67
C ALA A 131 13.01 -0.53 10.42
N ARG A 132 13.16 -0.11 9.16
CA ARG A 132 13.20 1.32 8.79
C ARG A 132 11.93 2.06 9.18
N LEU A 133 10.76 1.51 8.86
CA LEU A 133 9.48 2.13 9.21
C LEU A 133 9.28 2.24 10.73
N ASN A 134 9.68 1.23 11.50
CA ASN A 134 9.64 1.30 12.96
C ASN A 134 10.52 2.42 13.53
N VAL A 135 11.72 2.62 12.98
CA VAL A 135 12.60 3.73 13.40
C VAL A 135 11.96 5.07 13.06
N ARG A 136 11.33 5.20 11.90
CA ARG A 136 10.70 6.46 11.46
C ARG A 136 9.45 6.84 12.24
N LEU A 137 8.71 5.85 12.76
CA LEU A 137 7.47 6.07 13.51
C LEU A 137 7.67 6.23 15.02
N ASN A 138 8.77 5.71 15.58
CA ASN A 138 9.04 5.74 17.02
C ASN A 138 10.29 6.56 17.40
N GLY A 139 11.02 7.06 16.40
CA GLY A 139 12.26 7.82 16.55
C GLY A 139 12.07 9.33 16.57
#